data_AF-A0A1N7HVD0-F1
#
_entry.id   AF-A0A1N7HVD0-F1
#
_cell.length_a   1.000
_cell.length_b   1.000
_cell.length_c   1.000
_cell.angle_alpha   90.00
_cell.angle_beta   90.00
_cell.angle_gamma   90.00
#
_symmetry.space_group_name_H-M   'P 1'
#
loop_
_entity.id
_entity.type
_entity.pdbx_description
1 polymer ?
#
loop_
_entity_poly.entity_id
_entity_poly.type
_entity_poly.pdbx_seq_one_letter_code
_entity_poly.pdbx_strand_id
1 'polypeptide(L)'
;MKKSILLIFTIFTMIFCGWTIVESSQKLNLQTLDIHAIEKRNIVENPKISDCEKKILIQSLDFRESRKQENSDSAFFAIQISIFIFFIQVLLFFGIIFKK
;
A
#
# COMPACT_ATOMS: atom_id res chain seq x y z
N MET A 1 -10.82 10.45 -35.38
CA MET A 1 -9.50 10.04 -34.86
C MET A 1 -9.25 10.48 -33.42
N LYS A 2 -9.34 11.77 -33.06
CA LYS A 2 -9.02 12.25 -31.69
C LYS A 2 -9.82 11.57 -30.56
N LYS A 3 -11.13 11.31 -30.77
CA LYS A 3 -11.98 10.62 -29.78
C LYS A 3 -11.56 9.16 -29.53
N SER A 4 -11.17 8.41 -30.57
CA SER A 4 -10.71 7.00 -30.42
C SER A 4 -9.37 6.88 -29.69
N ILE A 5 -8.43 7.78 -29.95
CA ILE A 5 -7.13 7.78 -29.26
C ILE A 5 -7.33 8.05 -27.75
N LEU A 6 -8.21 8.99 -27.41
CA LEU A 6 -8.51 9.30 -26.01
C LEU A 6 -9.18 8.12 -25.27
N LEU A 7 -10.01 7.36 -25.99
CA LEU A 7 -10.74 6.20 -25.46
C LEU A 7 -9.78 5.03 -25.18
N ILE A 8 -8.83 4.77 -26.09
CA ILE A 8 -7.77 3.77 -25.87
C ILE A 8 -6.92 4.15 -24.66
N PHE A 9 -6.55 5.44 -24.55
CA PHE A 9 -5.74 5.92 -23.43
C PHE A 9 -6.45 5.78 -22.06
N THR A 10 -7.77 6.02 -22.01
CA THR A 10 -8.57 5.84 -20.78
C THR A 10 -8.67 4.38 -20.36
N ILE A 11 -8.81 3.45 -21.32
CA ILE A 11 -8.84 2.01 -21.02
C ILE A 11 -7.49 1.53 -20.47
N PHE A 12 -6.39 1.92 -21.12
CA PHE A 12 -5.04 1.54 -20.67
C PHE A 12 -4.74 2.03 -19.25
N THR A 13 -5.12 3.28 -18.97
CA THR A 13 -4.89 3.88 -17.66
C THR A 13 -5.77 3.29 -16.57
N MET A 14 -7.00 2.88 -16.87
CA MET A 14 -7.84 2.11 -15.92
C MET A 14 -7.22 0.76 -15.56
N ILE A 15 -6.72 0.01 -16.55
CA ILE A 15 -6.07 -1.29 -16.30
C ILE A 15 -4.84 -1.10 -15.40
N PHE A 16 -4.02 -0.09 -15.69
CA PHE A 16 -2.83 0.22 -14.90
C PHE A 16 -3.18 0.60 -13.46
N CYS A 17 -4.20 1.44 -13.26
CA CYS A 17 -4.68 1.82 -11.92
C CYS A 17 -5.22 0.61 -11.14
N GLY A 18 -5.99 -0.27 -11.80
CA GLY A 18 -6.51 -1.48 -11.19
C GLY A 18 -5.38 -2.41 -10.71
N TRP A 19 -4.34 -2.58 -11.52
CA TRP A 19 -3.16 -3.36 -11.15
C TRP A 19 -2.44 -2.78 -9.93
N THR A 20 -2.22 -1.46 -9.90
CA THR A 20 -1.53 -0.79 -8.79
C THR A 20 -2.28 -0.94 -7.47
N ILE A 21 -3.62 -0.89 -7.50
CA ILE A 21 -4.47 -1.06 -6.32
C ILE A 21 -4.36 -2.48 -5.77
N VAL A 22 -4.42 -3.51 -6.63
CA VAL A 22 -4.33 -4.91 -6.20
C VAL A 22 -2.98 -5.21 -5.57
N GLU A 23 -1.88 -4.81 -6.22
CA GLU A 23 -0.54 -5.05 -5.70
C GLU A 23 -0.30 -4.34 -4.35
N SER A 24 -0.78 -3.11 -4.22
CA SER A 24 -0.64 -2.32 -2.98
C SER A 24 -1.52 -2.87 -1.85
N SER A 25 -2.71 -3.38 -2.17
CA SER A 25 -3.63 -3.98 -1.18
C SER A 25 -3.07 -5.27 -0.56
N GLN A 26 -2.38 -6.10 -1.35
CA GLN A 26 -1.70 -7.30 -0.85
C GLN A 26 -0.58 -6.96 0.14
N LYS A 27 0.17 -5.88 -0.12
CA LYS A 27 1.25 -5.41 0.78
C LYS A 27 0.69 -4.91 2.12
N LEU A 28 -0.50 -4.30 2.11
CA LEU A 28 -1.17 -3.78 3.31
C LEU A 28 -1.68 -4.91 4.22
N ASN A 29 -2.28 -5.95 3.64
CA ASN A 29 -2.95 -7.04 4.37
C ASN A 29 -1.97 -7.95 5.16
N LEU A 30 -0.68 -7.93 4.81
CA LEU A 30 0.37 -8.68 5.51
C LEU A 30 0.84 -8.02 6.80
N GLN A 31 0.50 -6.74 7.03
CA GLN A 31 0.99 -6.01 8.21
C GLN A 31 0.09 -6.15 9.44
N THR A 32 -1.16 -6.58 9.26
CA THR A 32 -2.15 -6.73 10.34
C THR A 32 -2.00 -8.01 11.17
N LEU A 33 -1.10 -8.94 10.81
CA LEU A 33 -0.84 -10.10 11.65
C LEU A 33 0.08 -9.66 12.81
N ASP A 34 -0.40 -9.83 14.04
CA ASP A 34 0.18 -9.41 15.34
C ASP A 34 1.52 -10.09 15.72
N ILE A 35 2.31 -10.47 14.71
CA ILE A 35 3.61 -11.13 14.80
C ILE A 35 4.58 -10.28 15.62
N HIS A 36 4.49 -8.95 15.49
CA HIS A 36 5.39 -8.04 16.17
C HIS A 36 5.21 -8.08 17.70
N ALA A 37 3.97 -8.07 18.19
CA ALA A 37 3.69 -8.18 19.62
C ALA A 37 4.15 -9.54 20.18
N ILE A 38 3.96 -10.62 19.41
CA ILE A 38 4.39 -11.97 19.79
C ILE A 38 5.93 -12.06 19.83
N GLU A 39 6.62 -11.51 18.84
CA GLU A 39 8.08 -11.54 18.76
C GLU A 39 8.71 -10.69 19.87
N LYS A 40 8.15 -9.51 20.16
CA LYS A 40 8.56 -8.66 21.29
C LYS A 40 8.37 -9.37 22.63
N ARG A 41 7.24 -10.07 22.82
CA ARG A 41 6.98 -10.87 24.03
C ARG A 41 8.00 -12.00 24.21
N ASN A 42 8.31 -12.75 23.14
CA ASN A 42 9.31 -13.82 23.18
C ASN A 42 10.71 -13.32 23.56
N ILE A 43 11.10 -12.11 23.13
CA ILE A 43 12.40 -11.51 23.49
C ILE A 43 12.43 -11.12 24.98
N VAL A 44 11.34 -10.54 25.48
CA VAL A 44 11.24 -10.10 26.89
C VAL A 44 11.23 -11.29 27.85
N GLU A 45 10.42 -12.30 27.55
CA GLU A 45 10.24 -13.50 28.39
C GLU A 45 11.44 -14.47 28.32
N ASN A 46 12.38 -14.30 27.37
CA ASN A 46 13.54 -15.17 27.25
C ASN A 46 14.57 -14.91 28.37
N PRO A 47 14.81 -15.85 29.30
CA PRO A 47 15.75 -15.67 30.40
C PRO A 47 17.22 -15.83 29.98
N LYS A 48 17.50 -16.31 28.76
CA LYS A 48 18.86 -16.54 28.25
C LYS A 48 19.49 -15.29 27.62
N ILE A 49 18.71 -14.24 27.39
CA ILE A 49 19.18 -13.00 26.76
C ILE A 49 19.45 -11.98 27.85
N SER A 50 20.61 -11.32 27.79
CA SER A 50 20.95 -10.26 28.74
C SER A 50 20.07 -9.02 28.55
N ASP A 51 19.86 -8.22 29.59
CA ASP A 51 19.00 -7.01 29.49
C ASP A 51 19.49 -5.99 28.46
N CYS A 52 20.81 -5.90 28.25
CA CYS A 52 21.40 -5.04 27.22
C CYS A 52 21.04 -5.54 25.82
N GLU A 53 21.13 -6.85 25.61
CA GLU A 53 20.86 -7.50 24.33
C GLU A 53 19.35 -7.50 24.01
N LYS A 54 18.49 -7.63 25.02
CA LYS A 54 17.03 -7.42 24.89
C LYS A 54 16.70 -6.02 24.38
N LYS A 55 17.34 -4.97 24.91
CA LYS A 55 17.12 -3.59 24.46
C LYS A 55 17.49 -3.41 22.98
N ILE A 56 18.63 -3.94 22.56
CA ILE A 56 19.08 -3.86 21.15
C ILE A 56 18.09 -4.59 20.23
N LEU A 57 17.66 -5.80 20.62
CA LEU A 57 16.73 -6.60 19.82
C LEU A 57 15.36 -5.92 19.68
N ILE A 58 14.80 -5.41 20.77
CA ILE A 58 13.52 -4.69 20.75
C ILE A 58 13.64 -3.42 19.89
N GLN A 59 14.72 -2.64 20.04
CA GLN A 59 14.94 -1.44 19.24
C GLN A 59 15.06 -1.76 17.74
N SER A 60 15.72 -2.87 17.40
CA SER A 60 15.82 -3.32 16.01
C SER A 60 14.47 -3.77 15.44
N LEU A 61 13.64 -4.40 16.28
CA LEU A 61 12.27 -4.79 15.95
C LEU A 61 11.43 -3.54 15.66
N ASP A 62 11.40 -2.59 16.59
CA ASP A 62 10.60 -1.37 16.50
C ASP A 62 11.03 -0.53 15.28
N PHE A 63 12.33 -0.50 14.94
CA PHE A 63 12.83 0.16 13.72
C PHE A 63 12.36 -0.54 12.43
N ARG A 64 12.31 -1.88 12.43
CA ARG A 64 11.83 -2.66 11.30
C ARG A 64 10.32 -2.47 11.08
N GLU A 65 9.56 -2.40 12.17
CA GLU A 65 8.12 -2.12 12.13
C GLU A 65 7.85 -0.71 11.60
N SER A 66 8.55 0.30 12.12
CA SER A 66 8.41 1.69 11.66
C SER A 66 8.64 1.82 10.15
N ARG A 67 9.67 1.14 9.60
CA ARG A 67 9.90 1.11 8.14
C ARG A 67 8.82 0.36 7.36
N LYS A 68 8.25 -0.70 7.93
CA LYS A 68 7.11 -1.38 7.30
C LYS A 68 5.89 -0.46 7.27
N GLN A 69 5.63 0.27 8.35
CA GLN A 69 4.51 1.19 8.45
C GLN A 69 4.64 2.37 7.47
N GLU A 70 5.82 2.97 7.33
CA GLU A 70 6.09 4.01 6.31
C GLU A 70 5.86 3.49 4.88
N ASN A 71 6.30 2.25 4.59
CA ASN A 71 6.01 1.60 3.30
C ASN A 71 4.51 1.27 3.12
N SER A 72 3.77 1.11 4.21
CA SER A 72 2.32 0.89 4.21
C SER A 72 1.56 2.16 3.94
N ASP A 73 1.93 3.25 4.62
CA ASP A 73 1.29 4.56 4.49
C ASP A 73 1.51 5.11 3.08
N SER A 74 2.71 4.92 2.52
CA SER A 74 2.98 5.26 1.12
C SER A 74 2.19 4.40 0.13
N ALA A 75 2.02 3.10 0.40
CA ALA A 75 1.16 2.23 -0.41
C ALA A 75 -0.32 2.63 -0.33
N PHE A 76 -0.81 3.01 0.86
CA PHE A 76 -2.16 3.49 1.08
C PHE A 76 -2.41 4.82 0.34
N PHE A 77 -1.46 5.74 0.41
CA PHE A 77 -1.51 7.00 -0.33
C PHE A 77 -1.53 6.78 -1.85
N ALA A 78 -0.73 5.84 -2.36
CA ALA A 78 -0.75 5.45 -3.76
C ALA A 78 -2.11 4.87 -4.19
N ILE A 79 -2.73 4.02 -3.37
CA ILE A 79 -4.10 3.50 -3.61
C ILE A 79 -5.10 4.66 -3.67
N GLN A 80 -5.04 5.60 -2.73
CA GLN A 80 -5.96 6.74 -2.66
C GLN A 80 -5.84 7.63 -3.92
N ILE A 81 -4.61 7.91 -4.37
CA ILE A 81 -4.38 8.63 -5.63
C ILE A 81 -4.90 7.85 -6.84
N SER A 82 -4.61 6.54 -6.93
CA SER A 82 -5.08 5.71 -8.04
C SER A 82 -6.61 5.68 -8.13
N ILE A 83 -7.33 5.62 -7.00
CA ILE A 83 -8.79 5.70 -6.96
C ILE A 83 -9.28 7.08 -7.45
N PHE A 84 -8.61 8.15 -7.03
CA PHE A 84 -8.97 9.50 -7.47
C PHE A 84 -8.78 9.69 -8.98
N ILE A 85 -7.66 9.21 -9.54
CA ILE A 85 -7.38 9.24 -10.97
C ILE A 85 -8.43 8.42 -11.74
N PHE A 86 -8.80 7.23 -11.22
CA PHE A 86 -9.84 6.40 -11.81
C PHE A 86 -11.18 7.15 -11.89
N PHE A 87 -11.55 7.89 -10.85
CA PHE A 87 -12.79 8.67 -10.83
C PHE A 87 -12.79 9.79 -11.89
N ILE A 88 -11.67 10.48 -12.06
CA ILE A 88 -11.49 11.49 -13.11
C ILE A 88 -11.62 10.85 -14.51
N GLN A 89 -11.04 9.66 -14.71
CA GLN A 89 -11.13 8.95 -15.98
C GLN A 89 -12.55 8.53 -16.32
N VAL A 90 -13.32 8.06 -15.33
CA VAL A 90 -14.76 7.77 -15.52
C VAL A 90 -15.51 9.04 -15.94
N LEU A 91 -15.28 10.17 -15.27
CA LEU A 91 -15.88 11.47 -15.62
C LEU A 91 -15.52 11.91 -17.04
N LEU A 92 -14.26 11.79 -17.44
CA LEU A 92 -13.81 12.09 -18.81
C LEU A 92 -14.49 11.18 -19.83
N PHE A 93 -14.57 9.88 -19.54
CA PHE A 93 -15.23 8.89 -20.41
C PHE A 93 -16.70 9.24 -20.64
N PHE A 94 -17.45 9.52 -19.57
CA PHE A 94 -18.83 10.00 -19.68
C PHE A 94 -18.92 11.31 -20.45
N GLY A 95 -18.03 12.27 -20.18
CA GLY A 95 -17.98 13.55 -20.89
C GLY A 95 -17.75 13.40 -22.40
N ILE A 96 -16.94 12.44 -22.84
CA ILE A 96 -16.67 12.17 -24.26
C ILE A 96 -17.86 11.49 -24.94
N ILE A 97 -18.54 10.58 -24.24
CA ILE A 97 -19.71 9.86 -24.74
C ILE A 97 -20.92 10.78 -24.83
N PHE A 98 -21.15 11.61 -23.80
CA PHE A 98 -22.29 12.52 -23.73
C PHE A 98 -22.09 13.84 -24.50
N LYS A 99 -20.84 14.28 -24.75
CA LYS A 99 -20.57 15.28 -25.80
C LYS A 99 -20.73 14.64 -27.18
N LYS A 100 -21.99 14.49 -27.59
CA LYS A 100 -22.34 14.37 -29.00
C LYS A 100 -22.13 15.71 -29.69
#